data_AF-A0A9W7D5N8-F1
#
_entry.id   AF-A0A9W7D5N8-F1
#
_cell.length_a   1.000
_cell.length_b   1.000
_cell.length_c   1.000
_cell.angle_alpha   90.00
_cell.angle_beta   90.00
_cell.angle_gamma   90.00
#
_symmetry.space_group_name_H-M   'P 1'
#
loop_
_entity.id
_entity.type
_entity.pdbx_description
1 polymer ?
#
loop_
_entity_poly.entity_id
_entity_poly.type
_entity_poly.pdbx_seq_one_letter_code
_entity_poly.pdbx_strand_id
1 'polypeptide(L)'
;MSWQRFARDLRDGCIEQICILSDVKRMKCEAEELRQLVTEGADALSAKSKKEGFDKQNWDSLKSSPLYEVLREHKDVLSDDIPVELPQDKGVQHGIDFVPGTK
;
A
#
# COMPACT_ATOMS: atom_id res chain seq x y z
N MET A 1 26.17 -0.91 20.04
CA MET A 1 25.95 0.11 18.99
C MET A 1 24.60 0.77 19.24
N SER A 2 24.54 2.10 19.36
CA SER A 2 23.25 2.79 19.46
C SER A 2 22.63 2.95 18.07
N TRP A 3 21.30 2.97 18.00
CA TRP A 3 20.56 3.19 16.75
C TRP A 3 20.99 4.48 16.02
N GLN A 4 21.27 5.54 16.78
CA GLN A 4 21.75 6.81 16.23
C GLN A 4 23.08 6.71 15.51
N ARG A 5 23.96 5.80 15.95
CA ARG A 5 25.27 5.57 15.35
C ARG A 5 25.13 4.70 14.11
N PHE A 6 24.36 3.63 14.19
CA PHE A 6 23.98 2.80 13.04
C PHE A 6 23.36 3.62 11.91
N ALA A 7 22.40 4.50 12.22
CA ALA A 7 21.76 5.37 11.24
C ALA A 7 22.72 6.41 10.63
N ARG A 8 23.73 6.84 11.38
CA ARG A 8 24.78 7.75 10.87
C ARG A 8 25.70 7.02 9.91
N ASP A 9 26.19 5.87 10.33
CA ASP A 9 27.10 5.04 9.53
C ASP A 9 26.41 4.56 8.23
N LEU A 10 25.08 4.39 8.24
CA LEU A 10 24.30 4.14 7.04
C LEU A 10 24.28 5.34 6.07
N ARG A 11 24.09 6.55 6.59
CA ARG A 11 24.03 7.79 5.79
C ARG A 11 25.40 8.16 5.22
N ASP A 12 26.44 7.94 6.02
CA ASP A 12 27.82 8.26 5.65
C ASP A 12 28.42 7.19 4.71
N GLY A 13 27.65 6.16 4.36
CA GLY A 13 28.08 5.07 3.47
C GLY A 13 29.11 4.14 4.12
N CYS A 14 29.33 4.23 5.43
CA CYS A 14 30.23 3.36 6.18
C CYS A 14 29.67 1.94 6.35
N ILE A 15 28.38 1.73 6.07
CA ILE A 15 27.73 0.41 6.06
C ILE A 15 27.34 0.08 4.63
N GLU A 16 28.08 -0.86 4.03
CA GLU A 16 27.90 -1.29 2.64
C GLU A 16 26.80 -2.35 2.49
N GLN A 17 26.48 -3.11 3.54
CA GLN A 17 25.54 -4.20 3.48
C GLN A 17 24.75 -4.38 4.79
N ILE A 18 23.47 -4.70 4.66
CA ILE A 18 22.59 -5.06 5.77
C ILE A 18 21.94 -6.40 5.42
N CYS A 19 22.00 -7.37 6.34
CA CYS A 19 21.32 -8.66 6.19
C CYS A 19 20.14 -8.72 7.16
N ILE A 20 18.95 -8.98 6.64
CA ILE A 20 17.74 -9.23 7.43
C ILE A 20 17.53 -10.74 7.45
N LEU A 21 17.60 -11.35 8.64
CA LEU A 21 17.33 -12.78 8.81
C LEU A 21 15.82 -12.99 8.90
N SER A 22 15.21 -13.46 7.80
CA SER A 22 13.82 -13.90 7.78
C SER A 22 13.75 -15.36 8.22
N ASP A 23 12.95 -15.69 9.24
CA ASP A 23 12.65 -17.08 9.57
C ASP A 23 11.76 -17.68 8.46
N VAL A 24 12.37 -18.46 7.57
CA VAL A 24 11.73 -19.09 6.40
C VAL A 24 10.56 -19.98 6.82
N LYS A 25 10.56 -20.49 8.06
CA LYS A 25 9.51 -21.36 8.58
C LYS A 25 8.22 -20.59 8.87
N ARG A 26 8.33 -19.35 9.38
CA ARG A 26 7.19 -18.47 9.62
C ARG A 26 6.56 -17.97 8.32
N MET A 27 7.40 -17.71 7.31
CA MET A 27 6.97 -17.20 6.00
C MET A 27 6.11 -18.20 5.21
N LYS A 28 6.27 -19.51 5.44
CA LYS A 28 5.43 -20.54 4.81
C LYS A 28 4.02 -20.63 5.40
N CYS A 29 3.87 -20.52 6.73
CA CYS A 29 2.54 -20.51 7.37
C CYS A 29 1.76 -19.24 7.01
N GLU A 30 2.40 -18.07 7.07
CA GLU A 30 1.75 -16.80 6.70
C GLU A 30 1.28 -16.80 5.24
N ALA A 31 2.04 -17.43 4.33
CA ALA A 31 1.65 -17.55 2.93
C ALA A 31 0.44 -18.49 2.71
N GLU A 32 0.35 -19.61 3.45
CA GLU A 32 -0.82 -20.50 3.38
C GLU A 32 -2.08 -19.85 3.96
N GLU A 33 -1.97 -19.16 5.09
CA GLU A 33 -3.07 -18.41 5.71
C GLU A 33 -3.58 -17.29 4.78
N LEU A 34 -2.68 -16.56 4.13
CA LEU A 34 -3.04 -15.54 3.14
C LEU A 34 -3.74 -16.14 1.93
N ARG A 35 -3.30 -17.30 1.43
CA ARG A 35 -3.97 -17.98 0.31
C ARG A 35 -5.38 -18.42 0.68
N GLN A 36 -5.58 -18.90 1.92
CA GLN A 36 -6.90 -19.29 2.41
C GLN A 36 -7.83 -18.08 2.56
N LEU A 37 -7.32 -16.97 3.09
CA LEU A 37 -8.06 -15.72 3.28
C LEU A 37 -8.41 -15.04 1.94
N VAL A 38 -7.54 -15.15 0.92
CA VAL A 38 -7.84 -14.69 -0.44
C VAL A 38 -8.92 -15.54 -1.10
N THR A 39 -8.93 -16.85 -0.85
CA THR A 39 -9.93 -17.77 -1.42
C THR A 39 -11.30 -17.55 -0.77
N GLU A 40 -11.37 -17.46 0.56
CA GLU A 40 -12.60 -17.12 1.29
C GLU A 40 -13.08 -15.69 1.03
N GLY A 41 -12.14 -14.74 0.85
CA GLY A 41 -12.44 -13.36 0.51
C GLY A 41 -13.03 -13.22 -0.90
N ALA A 42 -12.54 -13.98 -1.88
CA ALA A 42 -13.03 -13.92 -3.25
C ALA A 42 -14.51 -14.33 -3.37
N ASP A 43 -14.94 -15.36 -2.63
CA ASP A 43 -16.34 -15.81 -2.61
C ASP A 43 -17.27 -14.84 -1.85
N ALA A 44 -16.75 -14.09 -0.87
CA ALA A 44 -17.50 -13.07 -0.13
C ALA A 44 -17.59 -11.71 -0.84
N LEU A 45 -16.80 -11.49 -1.90
CA LEU A 45 -16.66 -10.21 -2.61
C LEU A 45 -17.42 -10.12 -3.95
N SER A 46 -18.10 -11.17 -4.41
CA SER A 46 -18.72 -11.15 -5.75
C SER A 46 -19.95 -10.23 -5.89
N ALA A 47 -20.42 -9.59 -4.81
CA ALA A 47 -21.55 -8.65 -4.87
C ALA A 47 -21.36 -7.33 -4.07
N LYS A 48 -20.23 -7.12 -3.39
CA LYS A 48 -20.00 -5.91 -2.59
C LYS A 48 -18.53 -5.51 -2.59
N SER A 49 -18.29 -4.21 -2.45
CA SER A 49 -16.97 -3.59 -2.31
C SER A 49 -16.32 -3.07 -3.60
N LYS A 50 -16.99 -2.08 -4.20
CA LYS A 50 -16.30 -0.86 -4.68
C LYS A 50 -16.60 0.36 -3.81
N LYS A 51 -17.57 0.26 -2.89
CA LYS A 51 -18.06 1.38 -2.04
C LYS A 51 -17.59 1.31 -0.57
N GLU A 52 -17.42 0.12 -0.01
CA GLU A 52 -17.10 -0.07 1.42
C GLU A 52 -15.68 0.38 1.80
N GLY A 53 -14.73 0.37 0.86
CA GLY A 53 -13.38 0.90 1.11
C GLY A 53 -13.35 2.42 1.31
N PHE A 54 -14.31 3.13 0.71
CA PHE A 54 -14.38 4.59 0.74
C PHE A 54 -15.03 5.11 2.02
N ASP A 55 -16.14 4.48 2.43
CA ASP A 55 -16.90 4.88 3.63
C ASP A 55 -16.08 4.75 4.93
N LYS A 56 -15.08 3.86 4.96
CA LYS A 56 -14.15 3.67 6.10
C LYS A 56 -13.01 4.70 6.14
N GLN A 57 -12.77 5.42 5.04
CA GLN A 57 -11.79 6.52 4.92
C GLN A 57 -12.44 7.91 4.93
N ASN A 58 -13.73 8.01 5.27
CA ASN A 58 -14.49 9.25 5.33
C ASN A 58 -13.78 10.33 6.20
N TRP A 59 -13.77 11.57 5.71
CA TRP A 59 -13.25 12.76 6.40
C TRP A 59 -13.75 12.94 7.83
N ASP A 60 -14.94 12.46 8.16
CA ASP A 60 -15.51 12.48 9.51
C ASP A 60 -14.68 11.67 10.51
N SER A 61 -14.05 10.57 10.10
CA SER A 61 -13.11 9.83 10.95
C SER A 61 -11.80 10.62 11.13
N LEU A 62 -11.39 11.33 10.08
CA LEU A 62 -10.17 12.14 10.06
C LEU A 62 -10.28 13.41 10.90
N LYS A 63 -11.49 13.90 11.24
CA LYS A 63 -11.71 15.06 12.13
C LYS A 63 -11.04 14.94 13.49
N SER A 64 -10.85 13.71 13.96
CA SER A 64 -10.19 13.40 15.24
C SER A 64 -8.66 13.37 15.15
N SER A 65 -8.10 13.34 13.93
CA SER A 65 -6.66 13.28 13.72
C SER A 65 -6.02 14.66 13.89
N PRO A 66 -4.85 14.76 14.53
CA PRO A 66 -4.05 15.98 14.54
C PRO A 66 -3.67 16.49 13.15
N LEU A 67 -3.78 15.63 12.13
CA LEU A 67 -3.48 15.94 10.73
C LEU A 67 -4.68 16.49 9.96
N TYR A 68 -5.84 16.66 10.60
CA TYR A 68 -7.08 17.04 9.92
C TYR A 68 -6.99 18.37 9.16
N GLU A 69 -6.29 19.37 9.69
CA GLU A 69 -6.13 20.66 9.00
C GLU A 69 -5.31 20.51 7.72
N VAL A 70 -4.18 19.82 7.79
CA VAL A 70 -3.31 19.53 6.64
C VAL A 70 -4.07 18.72 5.60
N LEU A 71 -4.82 17.72 6.04
CA LEU A 71 -5.60 16.90 5.12
C LEU A 71 -6.66 17.77 4.41
N ARG A 72 -7.38 18.64 5.13
CA ARG A 72 -8.42 19.50 4.53
C ARG A 72 -7.87 20.40 3.41
N GLU A 73 -6.62 20.85 3.52
CA GLU A 73 -5.94 21.61 2.45
C GLU A 73 -5.77 20.81 1.15
N HIS A 74 -5.76 19.47 1.24
CA HIS A 74 -5.62 18.52 0.13
C HIS A 74 -6.92 17.82 -0.26
N LYS A 75 -8.08 18.43 0.02
CA LYS A 75 -9.40 17.82 -0.25
C LYS A 75 -9.66 17.55 -1.74
N ASP A 76 -9.03 18.30 -2.62
CA ASP A 76 -9.07 18.11 -4.07
C ASP A 76 -8.40 16.79 -4.50
N VAL A 77 -7.31 16.41 -3.84
CA VAL A 77 -6.58 15.15 -4.07
C VAL A 77 -7.24 13.97 -3.34
N LEU A 78 -7.78 14.23 -2.15
CA LEU A 78 -8.44 13.27 -1.27
C LEU A 78 -9.97 13.50 -1.28
N SER A 79 -10.57 13.42 -2.46
CA SER A 79 -12.04 13.59 -2.59
C SER A 79 -12.79 12.50 -1.83
N ASP A 80 -13.96 12.84 -1.26
CA ASP A 80 -14.88 11.92 -0.54
C ASP A 80 -15.68 10.98 -1.47
N ASP A 81 -15.66 11.30 -2.77
CA ASP A 81 -16.42 10.59 -3.77
C ASP A 81 -15.48 9.87 -4.73
N ILE A 82 -15.90 8.68 -5.18
CA ILE A 82 -15.24 7.99 -6.28
C ILE A 82 -15.36 8.88 -7.51
N PRO A 83 -14.25 9.36 -8.09
CA PRO A 83 -14.32 10.27 -9.23
C PRO A 83 -15.00 9.55 -10.40
N VAL A 84 -16.01 10.22 -10.99
CA VAL A 84 -16.76 9.72 -12.15
C VAL A 84 -15.88 9.65 -13.39
N GLU A 85 -14.90 10.54 -13.49
CA GLU A 85 -13.90 10.56 -14.56
C GLU A 85 -12.54 10.08 -14.06
N LEU A 86 -11.84 9.34 -14.93
CA LEU A 86 -10.45 8.99 -14.69
C LEU A 86 -9.60 10.27 -14.63
N PRO A 87 -8.58 10.32 -13.75
CA PRO A 87 -7.64 11.43 -13.74
C PRO A 87 -7.02 11.60 -15.12
N GLN A 88 -6.79 12.85 -15.50
CA GLN A 88 -6.24 13.21 -16.80
C GLN A 88 -4.95 12.43 -17.07
N ASP A 89 -4.91 11.70 -18.19
CA ASP A 89 -3.74 10.94 -18.57
C ASP A 89 -2.55 11.89 -18.74
N LYS A 90 -1.53 11.71 -17.89
CA LYS A 90 -0.32 12.54 -17.87
C LYS A 90 0.68 12.10 -18.95
N GLY A 91 0.28 11.21 -19.86
CA GLY A 91 1.07 10.76 -21.00
C GLY A 91 2.13 9.72 -20.64
N VAL A 92 2.13 9.21 -19.41
CA VAL A 92 3.04 8.15 -18.98
C VAL A 92 2.35 6.82 -19.21
N GLN A 93 2.66 6.19 -20.34
CA GLN A 93 2.20 4.85 -20.66
C GLN A 93 3.23 3.83 -20.19
N HIS A 94 2.86 3.00 -19.22
CA HIS A 94 3.65 1.84 -18.84
C HIS A 94 3.31 0.67 -19.77
N GLY A 95 4.19 0.41 -20.74
CA GLY A 95 4.12 -0.81 -21.55
C GLY A 95 4.59 -2.00 -20.73
N ILE A 96 3.78 -3.06 -20.67
CA ILE A 96 4.22 -4.35 -20.13
C ILE A 96 4.88 -5.09 -21.29
N ASP A 97 6.19 -5.28 -21.21
CA ASP A 97 6.91 -6.12 -22.18
C ASP A 97 6.52 -7.58 -21.96
N PHE A 98 5.72 -8.11 -22.87
CA PHE A 98 5.44 -9.54 -22.91
C PHE A 98 6.61 -10.26 -23.57
N VAL A 99 7.42 -10.95 -22.76
CA VAL A 99 8.44 -11.85 -23.28
C VAL A 99 7.73 -12.99 -24.04
N PRO A 100 8.12 -13.29 -25.30
CA PRO A 100 7.53 -14.39 -26.05
C PRO A 100 7.65 -15.71 -25.27
N GLY A 101 6.51 -16.35 -24.98
CA GLY A 101 6.47 -17.61 -24.23
C GLY A 101 5.90 -17.53 -22.80
N THR A 102 5.52 -16.34 -22.34
CA THR A 102 4.87 -16.17 -21.03
C THR A 102 3.37 -16.50 -21.15
N LYS A 103 2.86 -17.41 -20.31
CA LYS A 103 1.45 -17.78 -20.15
C LYS A 103 0.89 -17.17 -18.88
#